data_AF-A0AB74BF24-F1
#
_entry.id   AF-A0AB74BF24-F1
#
_cell.length_a   1.000
_cell.length_b   1.000
_cell.length_c   1.000
_cell.angle_alpha   90.00
_cell.angle_beta   90.00
_cell.angle_gamma   90.00
#
_symmetry.space_group_name_H-M   'P 1'
#
loop_
_entity.id
_entity.type
_entity.pdbx_description
1 polymer ?
#
loop_
_entity_poly.entity_id
_entity_poly.type
_entity_poly.pdbx_seq_one_letter_code
_entity_poly.pdbx_strand_id
1 'polypeptide(L)' 'MINRNAQFLSVIDGDTKAAILESIAGHYGITGEQAFEEVADDQAEHLLDYMVEPQRTAASVLMQRHGTRGW' A
#
# COMPACT_ATOMS: atom_id res chain seq x y z
N MET A 1 -13.61 -3.01 10.13
CA MET A 1 -12.56 -4.06 10.36
C MET A 1 -11.24 -3.31 10.58
N ILE A 2 -10.16 -3.89 11.14
CA ILE A 2 -8.89 -3.13 11.17
C ILE A 2 -8.34 -3.11 9.74
N ASN A 3 -8.38 -1.95 9.07
CA ASN A 3 -7.67 -1.81 7.80
C ASN A 3 -6.15 -1.86 8.04
N ARG A 4 -5.54 -2.97 7.64
CA ARG A 4 -4.10 -3.23 7.81
C ARG A 4 -3.24 -2.44 6.84
N ASN A 5 -3.76 -2.13 5.65
CA ASN A 5 -3.08 -1.29 4.68
C ASN A 5 -2.89 0.11 5.28
N ALA A 6 -3.94 0.73 5.81
CA ALA A 6 -3.89 2.02 6.49
C ALA A 6 -2.93 2.00 7.69
N GLN A 7 -2.91 0.91 8.47
CA GLN A 7 -1.94 0.71 9.54
C GLN A 7 -0.50 0.70 8.99
N PHE A 8 -0.20 -0.07 7.96
CA PHE A 8 1.12 -0.11 7.33
C PHE A 8 1.52 1.25 6.74
N LEU A 9 0.62 1.90 6.00
CA LEU A 9 0.85 3.23 5.42
C LEU A 9 1.05 4.32 6.49
N SER A 10 0.61 4.10 7.73
CA SER A 10 0.82 5.04 8.85
C SER A 10 2.17 4.89 9.55
N VAL A 11 2.86 3.76 9.39
CA VAL A 11 4.15 3.48 10.08
C VAL A 11 5.38 3.67 9.19
N ILE A 12 5.19 3.79 7.87
CA ILE A 12 6.26 4.12 6.92
C ILE A 12 6.40 5.64 6.76
N ASP A 13 7.54 6.09 6.24
CA ASP A 13 7.77 7.50 5.95
C ASP A 13 6.93 7.99 4.76
N GLY A 14 6.78 9.33 4.68
CA GLY A 14 5.92 9.98 3.68
C GLY A 14 6.36 9.75 2.24
N ASP A 15 7.66 9.70 1.97
CA ASP A 15 8.20 9.50 0.62
C ASP A 15 7.95 8.06 0.15
N THR A 16 8.18 7.08 1.04
CA THR A 16 7.87 5.67 0.77
C THR A 16 6.36 5.47 0.57
N LYS A 17 5.51 6.11 1.38
CA LYS A 17 4.06 6.08 1.21
C LYS A 17 3.66 6.66 -0.15
N ALA A 18 4.18 7.81 -0.52
CA ALA A 18 3.90 8.46 -1.79
C ALA A 18 4.30 7.56 -2.97
N ALA A 19 5.50 6.98 -2.94
CA ALA A 19 5.98 6.08 -4.00
C ALA A 19 5.10 4.83 -4.18
N ILE A 20 4.58 4.26 -3.08
CA ILE A 20 3.64 3.14 -3.13
C ILE A 20 2.32 3.57 -3.80
N LEU A 21 1.74 4.68 -3.34
CA LEU A 21 0.46 5.17 -3.85
C LEU A 21 0.56 5.60 -5.31
N GLU A 22 1.66 6.24 -5.72
CA GLU A 22 1.93 6.59 -7.11
C GLU A 22 2.08 5.36 -8.00
N SER A 23 2.72 4.29 -7.51
CA SER A 23 2.82 3.03 -8.24
C SER A 23 1.46 2.39 -8.49
N ILE A 24 0.57 2.40 -7.49
CA ILE A 24 -0.79 1.87 -7.59
C ILE A 24 -1.62 2.75 -8.53
N ALA A 25 -1.56 4.07 -8.32
CA ALA A 25 -2.23 5.06 -9.14
C ALA A 25 -1.86 4.91 -10.62
N GLY A 26 -0.57 4.76 -10.93
CA GLY A 26 -0.08 4.51 -12.27
C GLY A 26 -0.56 3.19 -12.88
N HIS A 27 -0.71 2.13 -12.07
CA HIS A 27 -1.20 0.83 -12.54
C HIS A 27 -2.69 0.89 -12.94
N TYR A 28 -3.52 1.57 -12.16
CA TYR A 28 -4.97 1.65 -12.36
C TYR A 28 -5.46 2.89 -13.11
N GLY A 29 -4.56 3.84 -13.41
CA GLY A 29 -4.93 5.09 -14.10
C GLY A 29 -5.75 6.05 -13.24
N ILE A 30 -5.53 6.03 -11.93
CA ILE A 30 -6.21 6.88 -10.93
C ILE A 30 -5.21 7.88 -10.30
N THR A 31 -5.66 8.77 -9.43
CA THR A 31 -4.77 9.66 -8.67
C THR A 31 -4.21 8.97 -7.42
N GLY A 32 -3.13 9.50 -6.84
CA GLY A 32 -2.59 9.01 -5.57
C GLY A 32 -3.58 9.14 -4.39
N GLU A 33 -4.46 10.16 -4.42
CA GLU A 33 -5.52 10.33 -3.44
C GLU A 33 -6.58 9.24 -3.57
N GLN A 34 -7.05 8.95 -4.80
CA GLN A 34 -7.97 7.85 -5.06
C GLN A 34 -7.36 6.49 -4.71
N ALA A 35 -6.07 6.28 -4.99
CA ALA A 35 -5.36 5.07 -4.59
C ALA A 35 -5.31 4.92 -3.06
N PHE A 36 -5.14 6.02 -2.32
CA PHE A 36 -5.18 6.00 -0.86
C PHE A 36 -6.57 5.68 -0.35
N GLU A 37 -7.62 6.31 -0.88
CA GLU A 37 -9.02 6.02 -0.51
C GLU A 37 -9.36 4.54 -0.73
N GLU A 38 -8.99 3.99 -1.88
CA GLU A 38 -9.23 2.59 -2.24
C GLU A 38 -8.55 1.62 -1.27
N VAL A 39 -7.23 1.78 -1.04
CA VAL A 39 -6.49 0.82 -0.21
C VAL A 39 -6.74 1.03 1.29
N ALA A 40 -7.21 2.20 1.70
CA ALA A 40 -7.60 2.53 3.07
C ALA A 40 -9.07 2.21 3.38
N ASP A 41 -9.84 1.69 2.41
CA ASP A 41 -11.21 1.25 2.65
C ASP A 41 -11.29 0.02 3.55
N ASP A 42 -12.34 -0.07 4.38
CA ASP A 42 -12.55 -1.17 5.33
C ASP A 42 -12.70 -2.55 4.66
N GLN A 43 -12.99 -2.60 3.37
CA GLN A 43 -13.13 -3.81 2.54
C GLN A 43 -12.02 -3.95 1.49
N ALA A 44 -10.97 -3.13 1.56
CA ALA A 44 -9.84 -3.24 0.65
C ALA A 44 -9.17 -4.63 0.75
N GLU A 45 -8.74 -5.15 -0.40
CA GLU A 45 -7.88 -6.33 -0.47
C GLU A 45 -6.49 -6.03 0.14
N HIS A 46 -5.63 -7.03 0.22
CA HIS A 46 -4.28 -6.82 0.73
C HIS A 46 -3.50 -5.86 -0.20
N LEU A 47 -2.74 -4.90 0.36
CA LEU A 47 -2.07 -3.85 -0.43
C LEU A 47 -1.25 -4.38 -1.61
N LEU A 48 -0.60 -5.54 -1.44
CA LEU A 48 0.26 -6.14 -2.48
C LEU A 48 -0.52 -6.61 -3.71
N ASP A 49 -1.84 -6.83 -3.61
CA ASP A 49 -2.69 -7.23 -4.73
C ASP A 49 -2.96 -6.05 -5.68
N TYR A 50 -2.84 -4.81 -5.18
CA TYR A 50 -2.92 -3.58 -5.97
C TYR A 50 -1.59 -3.20 -6.62
N MET A 51 -0.49 -3.82 -6.21
CA MET A 51 0.86 -3.41 -6.61
C MET A 51 1.43 -4.27 -7.72
N VAL A 52 2.26 -3.65 -8.55
CA VAL A 52 3.04 -4.32 -9.60
C VAL A 52 4.53 -4.34 -9.28
N GLU A 53 5.28 -5.22 -9.93
CA GLU A 53 6.73 -5.26 -9.77
C GLU A 53 7.41 -4.06 -10.44
N PRO A 54 8.56 -3.59 -9.90
CA PRO A 54 9.29 -4.10 -8.72
C PRO A 54 8.79 -3.58 -7.36
N GLN A 55 7.89 -2.59 -7.34
CA GLN A 55 7.44 -1.92 -6.11
C GLN A 55 6.72 -2.88 -5.16
N ARG A 56 5.99 -3.86 -5.68
CA ARG A 56 5.34 -4.91 -4.89
C ARG A 56 6.34 -5.68 -4.03
N THR A 57 7.44 -6.16 -4.62
CA THR A 57 8.48 -6.88 -3.87
C THR A 57 9.06 -6.00 -2.76
N ALA A 58 9.41 -4.74 -3.08
CA ALA A 58 9.96 -3.79 -2.13
C ALA A 58 9.00 -3.50 -0.95
N ALA A 59 7.72 -3.25 -1.24
CA ALA A 59 6.70 -3.06 -0.21
C ALA A 59 6.57 -4.29 0.70
N SER A 60 6.60 -5.50 0.13
CA SER A 60 6.48 -6.72 0.92
C SER A 60 7.67 -6.95 1.87
N VAL A 61 8.87 -6.44 1.54
CA VAL A 61 10.04 -6.44 2.44
C VAL A 61 9.87 -5.41 3.55
N LEU A 62 9.36 -4.22 3.24
CA LEU A 62 9.04 -3.21 4.24
C LEU A 62 7.99 -3.73 5.22
N MET A 63 6.94 -4.40 4.73
CA MET A 63 5.94 -5.03 5.57
C MET A 63 6.55 -6.08 6.51
N GLN A 64 7.54 -6.87 6.07
CA GLN A 64 8.26 -7.80 6.99
C GLN A 64 8.95 -7.04 8.10
N ARG A 65 9.68 -5.98 7.73
CA ARG A 65 10.45 -5.16 8.67
C ARG A 65 9.55 -4.52 9.74
N HIS A 66 8.34 -4.14 9.36
CA HIS A 66 7.36 -3.52 10.27
C HIS A 66 6.42 -4.54 10.95
N GLY A 67 6.58 -5.85 10.69
CA GLY A 67 5.74 -6.89 11.28
C GLY A 67 4.31 -6.93 10.72
N THR A 68 4.08 -6.37 9.53
CA THR A 68 2.77 -6.24 8.87
C THR A 68 2.61 -7.16 7.65
N ARG A 69 3.56 -8.07 7.37
CA ARG A 69 3.48 -9.00 6.20
C ARG A 69 2.64 -10.25 6.44
N GLY A 70 2.59 -10.75 7.67
CA GLY A 70 1.61 -11.79 7.96
C GLY A 70 0.23 -11.16 7.84
N TRP A 71 -0.73 -11.91 7.28
CA TRP A 71 -2.16 -11.60 7.15
C TRP A 71 -2.55 -10.96 5.81
#